data_AF-A0A6P0Z458-F1
#
_entry.id   AF-A0A6P0Z458-F1
#
_cell.length_a   1.000
_cell.length_b   1.000
_cell.length_c   1.000
_cell.angle_alpha   90.00
_cell.angle_beta   90.00
_cell.angle_gamma   90.00
#
_symmetry.space_group_name_H-M   'P 1'
#
loop_
_entity.id
_entity.type
_entity.pdbx_description
1 polymer ?
#
loop_
_entity_poly.entity_id
_entity_poly.type
_entity_poly.pdbx_seq_one_letter_code
_entity_poly.pdbx_strand_id
1 'polypeptide(L)'
;MNRNSQLARLILSFYREDPQRLQQLKPLRSCKVFRRWGVLYIRCQNREIAAALANACEVIAEPVAKLRLAKKITVSNKNTSVAVFPIDFSKMKA
;
A
#
# COMPACT_ATOMS: atom_id res chain seq x y z
N MET A 1 19.26 -7.41 -5.40
CA MET A 1 18.89 -6.56 -4.24
C MET A 1 17.44 -6.09 -4.37
N ASN A 2 16.50 -6.79 -3.75
CA ASN A 2 15.13 -6.30 -3.61
C ASN A 2 15.13 -5.09 -2.68
N ARG A 3 15.25 -3.89 -3.26
CA ARG A 3 15.06 -2.64 -2.52
C ARG A 3 13.59 -2.55 -2.17
N ASN A 4 13.18 -3.19 -1.07
CA ASN A 4 11.93 -2.87 -0.41
C ASN A 4 11.97 -1.36 -0.19
N SER A 5 11.14 -0.65 -0.94
CA SER A 5 11.03 0.80 -0.87
C SER A 5 10.84 1.23 0.58
N GLN A 6 11.54 2.26 1.03
CA GLN A 6 11.44 2.78 2.40
C GLN A 6 9.97 2.99 2.82
N LEU A 7 9.11 3.42 1.88
CA LEU A 7 7.66 3.53 2.06
C LEU A 7 6.97 2.20 2.38
N ALA A 8 7.32 1.11 1.69
CA ALA A 8 6.77 -0.21 1.99
C ALA A 8 7.18 -0.66 3.40
N ARG A 9 8.43 -0.41 3.80
CA ARG A 9 8.90 -0.72 5.15
C ARG A 9 8.18 0.10 6.21
N LEU A 10 7.92 1.38 5.94
CA LEU A 10 7.18 2.28 6.83
C LEU A 10 5.72 1.82 7.03
N ILE A 11 5.02 1.48 5.93
CA ILE A 11 3.66 0.93 5.98
C ILE A 11 3.64 -0.38 6.78
N LEU A 12 4.61 -1.27 6.56
CA LEU A 12 4.71 -2.53 7.32
C LEU A 12 5.03 -2.29 8.80
N SER A 13 5.87 -1.30 9.10
CA SER A 13 6.25 -1.00 10.50
C SER A 13 5.09 -0.41 11.30
N PHE A 14 4.09 0.18 10.65
CA PHE A 14 2.86 0.64 11.29
C PHE A 14 2.09 -0.50 11.97
N TYR A 15 2.11 -1.71 11.40
CA TYR A 15 1.46 -2.90 11.96
C TYR A 15 2.41 -3.81 12.74
N ARG A 16 3.50 -3.26 13.31
CA ARG A 16 4.46 -4.07 14.08
C ARG A 16 3.80 -4.76 15.28
N GLU A 17 2.82 -4.10 15.88
CA GLU A 17 2.07 -4.60 17.05
C GLU A 17 0.86 -5.48 16.66
N ASP A 18 0.53 -5.56 15.37
CA ASP A 18 -0.64 -6.30 14.86
C ASP A 18 -0.22 -7.33 13.78
N PRO A 19 0.18 -8.54 14.19
CA PRO A 19 0.78 -9.53 13.29
C PRO A 19 -0.22 -10.06 12.24
N GLN A 20 -1.53 -10.03 12.52
CA GLN A 20 -2.56 -10.47 11.57
C GLN A 20 -2.66 -9.51 10.38
N ARG A 21 -2.75 -8.20 10.65
CA ARG A 21 -2.73 -7.15 9.61
C ARG A 21 -1.41 -7.15 8.85
N LEU A 22 -0.29 -7.32 9.55
CA LEU A 22 1.04 -7.42 8.93
C LEU A 22 1.13 -8.60 7.94
N GLN A 23 0.48 -9.73 8.25
CA GLN A 23 0.47 -10.91 7.39
C GLN A 23 -0.27 -10.66 6.07
N GLN A 24 -1.38 -9.91 6.11
CA GLN A 24 -2.12 -9.48 4.91
C GLN A 24 -1.29 -8.57 4.00
N LEU A 25 -0.35 -7.81 4.59
CA LEU A 25 0.54 -6.89 3.87
C LEU A 25 1.87 -7.52 3.44
N LYS A 26 2.15 -8.80 3.75
CA LYS A 26 3.35 -9.50 3.26
C LYS A 26 3.60 -9.34 1.75
N PRO A 27 2.57 -9.39 0.86
CA PRO A 27 2.78 -9.25 -0.57
C PRO A 27 3.35 -7.89 -0.99
N LEU A 28 3.17 -6.85 -0.16
CA LEU A 28 3.73 -5.50 -0.37
C LEU A 28 5.27 -5.53 -0.47
N ARG A 29 5.93 -6.48 0.20
CA ARG A 29 7.40 -6.66 0.15
C ARG A 29 7.91 -7.03 -1.23
N SER A 30 7.08 -7.67 -2.05
CA SER A 30 7.40 -8.07 -3.42
C SER A 30 7.02 -7.02 -4.46
N CYS A 31 6.40 -5.90 -4.03
CA CYS A 31 5.98 -4.81 -4.89
C CYS A 31 6.87 -3.57 -4.70
N LYS A 32 7.01 -2.79 -5.77
CA LYS A 32 7.69 -1.50 -5.74
C LYS A 32 6.70 -0.43 -5.31
N VAL A 33 6.93 0.18 -4.15
CA VAL A 33 6.07 1.26 -3.62
C VAL A 33 6.78 2.59 -3.78
N PHE A 34 6.09 3.57 -4.37
CA PHE A 34 6.62 4.92 -4.54
C PHE A 34 5.51 5.95 -4.51
N ARG A 35 5.83 7.17 -4.10
CA ARG A 35 4.89 8.29 -4.06
C ARG A 35 5.21 9.26 -5.19
N ARG A 36 4.18 9.75 -5.88
CA ARG A 36 4.31 10.80 -6.89
C ARG A 36 3.03 11.64 -6.93
N TRP A 37 3.17 12.98 -6.88
CA TRP A 37 2.05 13.94 -6.94
C TRP A 37 0.89 13.65 -5.95
N GLY A 38 1.21 13.21 -4.73
CA GLY A 38 0.20 12.89 -3.72
C GLY A 38 -0.55 11.57 -3.95
N VAL A 39 -0.09 10.75 -4.90
CA VAL A 39 -0.58 9.38 -5.15
C VAL A 39 0.49 8.37 -4.73
N LEU A 40 0.08 7.32 -4.03
CA LEU A 40 0.91 6.18 -3.70
C LEU A 40 0.74 5.10 -4.77
N TYR A 41 1.80 4.80 -5.49
CA TYR A 41 1.83 3.76 -6.50
C TYR A 41 2.43 2.49 -5.92
N ILE A 42 1.70 1.39 -6.05
CA ILE A 42 2.14 0.05 -5.69
C ILE A 42 2.22 -0.75 -6.98
N ARG A 43 3.43 -0.97 -7.47
CA ARG A 43 3.68 -1.74 -8.70
C ARG A 43 4.14 -3.15 -8.33
N CYS A 44 3.28 -4.11 -8.58
CA CYS A 44 3.55 -5.52 -8.37
C CYS A 44 3.99 -6.19 -9.68
N GLN A 45 4.70 -7.32 -9.58
CA GLN A 45 5.15 -8.07 -10.75
C GLN A 45 4.16 -9.18 -11.17
N ASN A 46 3.34 -9.65 -10.22
CA ASN A 46 2.31 -10.65 -10.43
C ASN A 46 0.92 -10.01 -10.23
N ARG A 47 -0.03 -10.40 -11.08
CA ARG A 47 -1.43 -9.96 -11.03
C ARG A 47 -2.13 -10.51 -9.79
N GLU A 48 -1.81 -11.72 -9.38
CA GLU A 48 -2.39 -12.34 -8.17
C GLU A 48 -1.99 -11.56 -6.92
N ILE A 49 -0.72 -11.15 -6.83
CA ILE A 49 -0.21 -10.29 -5.75
C ILE A 49 -0.91 -8.92 -5.76
N ALA A 50 -1.10 -8.33 -6.94
CA ALA A 50 -1.81 -7.07 -7.07
C ALA A 50 -3.30 -7.19 -6.66
N ALA A 51 -3.96 -8.29 -7.00
CA ALA A 51 -5.34 -8.57 -6.59
C ALA A 51 -5.44 -8.80 -5.07
N ALA A 52 -4.51 -9.55 -4.47
CA ALA A 52 -4.45 -9.72 -3.02
C ALA A 52 -4.28 -8.37 -2.29
N LEU A 53 -3.42 -7.49 -2.80
CA LEU A 53 -3.24 -6.14 -2.25
C LEU A 53 -4.44 -5.22 -2.50
N ALA A 54 -5.16 -5.40 -3.60
CA ALA A 54 -6.41 -4.67 -3.84
C ALA A 54 -7.48 -5.06 -2.81
N ASN A 55 -7.58 -6.34 -2.45
CA ASN A 55 -8.46 -6.81 -1.37
C ASN A 55 -8.00 -6.33 0.01
N ALA A 56 -6.69 -6.26 0.25
CA ALA A 56 -6.11 -5.71 1.48
C ALA A 56 -5.95 -4.18 1.45
N CYS A 57 -6.60 -3.47 0.53
CA CYS A 57 -6.34 -2.05 0.34
C CYS A 57 -6.80 -1.20 1.53
N GLU A 58 -7.86 -1.58 2.24
CA GLU A 58 -8.30 -0.89 3.47
C GLU A 58 -7.22 -0.92 4.56
N VAL A 59 -6.49 -2.04 4.66
CA VAL A 59 -5.37 -2.21 5.59
C VAL A 59 -4.18 -1.34 5.18
N ILE A 60 -4.02 -1.03 3.90
CA ILE A 60 -2.99 -0.07 3.43
C ILE A 60 -3.49 1.37 3.59
N ALA A 61 -4.78 1.61 3.43
CA ALA A 61 -5.37 2.94 3.48
C ALA A 61 -5.17 3.58 4.85
N GLU A 62 -5.27 2.80 5.93
CA GLU A 62 -5.11 3.27 7.31
C GLU A 62 -3.72 3.87 7.61
N PRO A 63 -2.58 3.16 7.40
CA PRO A 63 -1.26 3.76 7.58
C PRO A 63 -1.02 4.88 6.58
N VAL A 64 -1.53 4.79 5.35
CA VAL A 64 -1.37 5.86 4.34
C VAL A 64 -2.08 7.15 4.77
N ALA A 65 -3.25 7.03 5.38
CA ALA A 65 -4.02 8.14 5.91
C ALA A 65 -3.36 8.72 7.17
N LYS A 66 -3.10 7.89 8.20
CA LYS A 66 -2.50 8.33 9.47
C LYS A 66 -1.11 8.94 9.30
N LEU A 67 -0.29 8.35 8.43
CA LEU A 67 1.05 8.86 8.13
C LEU A 67 1.04 9.94 7.04
N ARG A 68 -0.15 10.35 6.57
CA ARG A 68 -0.38 11.42 5.58
C ARG A 68 0.46 11.24 4.31
N LEU A 69 0.63 9.99 3.87
CA LEU A 69 1.54 9.64 2.77
C LEU A 69 0.97 10.03 1.40
N ALA A 70 -0.32 9.81 1.15
CA ALA A 70 -0.94 10.05 -0.15
C ALA A 70 -2.46 10.14 -0.06
N LYS A 71 -3.07 10.93 -0.95
CA LYS A 71 -4.53 11.09 -1.05
C LYS A 71 -5.21 10.02 -1.89
N LYS A 72 -4.42 9.15 -2.53
CA LYS A 72 -4.89 8.12 -3.46
C LYS A 72 -3.88 7.00 -3.51
N ILE A 73 -4.35 5.76 -3.58
CA ILE A 73 -3.53 4.57 -3.80
C ILE A 73 -3.88 3.99 -5.17
N THR A 74 -2.84 3.67 -5.94
CA THR A 74 -2.96 2.99 -7.23
C THR A 74 -2.15 1.70 -7.20
N VAL A 75 -2.82 0.58 -7.37
CA VAL A 75 -2.21 -0.75 -7.49
C VAL A 75 -2.12 -1.11 -8.97
N SER A 76 -0.92 -1.49 -9.43
CA SER A 76 -0.66 -1.82 -10.82
C SER A 76 0.22 -3.06 -10.98
N ASN A 77 0.08 -3.76 -12.10
CA ASN A 77 0.96 -4.84 -12.52
C ASN A 77 1.47 -4.59 -13.94
N LYS A 78 2.80 -4.55 -14.14
CA LYS A 78 3.47 -4.44 -15.46
C LYS A 78 2.78 -3.48 -16.46
N ASN A 79 2.29 -2.34 -15.94
CA ASN A 79 1.60 -1.23 -16.63
C ASN A 79 0.06 -1.26 -16.65
N THR A 80 -0.57 -2.32 -16.20
CA THR A 80 -2.04 -2.37 -16.04
C THR A 80 -2.42 -1.94 -14.63
N SER A 81 -3.30 -0.94 -14.50
CA SER A 81 -3.91 -0.58 -13.22
C SER A 81 -4.90 -1.67 -12.83
N VAL A 82 -4.68 -2.28 -11.67
CA VAL A 82 -5.54 -3.35 -11.14
C VAL A 82 -6.62 -2.74 -10.25
N ALA A 83 -6.25 -1.75 -9.44
CA ALA A 83 -7.19 -1.09 -8.55
C ALA A 83 -6.72 0.32 -8.19
N VAL A 84 -7.69 1.19 -7.93
CA VAL A 84 -7.45 2.60 -7.61
C VAL A 84 -8.42 3.00 -6.51
N PHE A 85 -7.89 3.54 -5.42
CA PHE A 85 -8.70 3.90 -4.26
C PHE A 85 -8.35 5.31 -3.77
N PRO A 86 -9.33 6.18 -3.55
CA PRO A 86 -9.11 7.45 -2.86
C PRO A 86 -8.85 7.18 -1.37
N ILE A 87 -8.02 8.02 -0.76
CA ILE A 87 -7.78 8.00 0.68
C ILE A 87 -8.48 9.19 1.28
N ASP A 88 -9.49 8.88 2.10
CA ASP A 88 -10.23 9.88 2.84
C ASP A 88 -9.54 10.12 4.19
N PHE A 89 -8.90 11.28 4.33
CA PHE A 89 -8.29 11.69 5.61
C PHE A 89 -9.33 12.21 6.59
N SER A 90 -10.51 12.59 6.13
CA SER A 90 -11.57 13.19 6.95
C SER A 90 -12.23 12.16 7.86
N LYS A 91 -12.27 10.88 7.43
CA LYS A 91 -12.74 9.75 8.25
C LYS A 91 -11.76 9.33 9.36
N MET A 92 -10.53 9.80 9.34
CA MET A 92 -9.51 9.46 10.35
C MET A 92 -9.49 10.54 11.42
N LYS A 93 -10.46 10.50 12.34
CA LYS A 93 -10.42 11.31 13.57
C LYS A 93 -9.10 11.03 14.31
N ALA A 94 -8.42 12.13 14.66
CA ALA A 94 -7.23 12.15 15.50
C ALA A 94 -7.52 11.56 16.89
#